data_AF-A0AAJ7NEJ4-F1
#
_entry.id   AF-A0AAJ7NEJ4-F1
#
_cell.length_a   1.000
_cell.length_b   1.000
_cell.length_c   1.000
_cell.angle_alpha   90.00
_cell.angle_beta   90.00
_cell.angle_gamma   90.00
#
_symmetry.space_group_name_H-M   'P 1'
#
loop_
_entity.id
_entity.type
_entity.pdbx_description
1 polymer ?
#
loop_
_entity_poly.entity_id
_entity_poly.type
_entity_poly.pdbx_seq_one_letter_code
_entity_poly.pdbx_strand_id
1 'polypeptide(L)'
;MKMNGEDDWDVEQHKTEHECDEHWELRRKFLLAHKDKFPEDELVCLAQVFTNVELLGCRYPKETMQLIAELAEDIVTEYREKQKTKLQRTFVKASDAASSKVKGIDAPRSSSTPTESTGYSTGSTSTCDSSSLDTPPAKRRKVEDCPFGDIVIVERPGDLPQQILAGAINVSSGHLEWKFDKVEESHKCSIFVNTKFLAEACSSNQKSAKKEASVAALTQLQKYYYTIKIKQHGGTKDINVTSTSMMDDTVKTDSISDDNIGKKLMKLMGWTGGGLGKSEQGIVEPVTLKQQISRKGLGLKSTSDSTKDLKYKSKDIMRKYLSGDMMNDLVFSADFTNDERAVIHQVARQMGLKSHSYGPKNQRTLIVSRKVDIKDLVEELKHLGGATDKYQLIEPTNEYE
;
A
#
# COMPACT_ATOMS: atom_id res chain seq x y z
N MET A 1 -74.81 -16.07 -21.44
CA MET A 1 -74.71 -17.43 -20.85
C MET A 1 -73.83 -17.31 -19.63
N LYS A 2 -74.40 -17.39 -18.42
CA LYS A 2 -73.62 -17.54 -17.18
C LYS A 2 -73.22 -19.01 -17.10
N MET A 3 -71.93 -19.32 -17.08
CA MET A 3 -71.48 -20.64 -16.65
C MET A 3 -71.15 -20.56 -15.16
N ASN A 4 -71.96 -21.27 -14.38
CA ASN A 4 -71.66 -21.64 -13.00
C ASN A 4 -70.70 -22.83 -13.02
N GLY A 5 -69.62 -22.70 -12.28
CA GLY A 5 -68.72 -23.77 -11.85
C GLY A 5 -67.70 -23.12 -10.94
N GLU A 6 -67.85 -23.31 -9.62
CA GLU A 6 -66.85 -22.91 -8.64
C GLU A 6 -65.59 -23.77 -8.84
N ASP A 7 -64.74 -23.39 -9.80
CA ASP A 7 -63.34 -23.80 -9.80
C ASP A 7 -62.60 -22.85 -8.84
N ASP A 8 -62.85 -23.04 -7.54
CA ASP A 8 -62.01 -22.45 -6.50
C ASP A 8 -60.68 -23.22 -6.43
N TRP A 9 -59.90 -23.12 -7.51
CA TRP A 9 -58.54 -23.65 -7.53
C TRP A 9 -57.65 -22.76 -6.67
N ASP A 10 -56.81 -23.38 -5.85
CA ASP A 10 -55.97 -22.66 -4.91
C ASP A 10 -54.74 -22.11 -5.63
N VAL A 11 -54.64 -20.78 -5.66
CA VAL A 11 -53.52 -20.07 -6.27
C VAL A 11 -52.20 -20.46 -5.60
N GLU A 12 -52.18 -20.77 -4.30
CA GLU A 12 -50.95 -21.11 -3.57
C GLU A 12 -50.32 -22.43 -4.04
N GLN A 13 -51.08 -23.33 -4.66
CA GLN A 13 -50.55 -24.60 -5.19
C GLN A 13 -49.57 -24.38 -6.35
N HIS A 14 -49.65 -23.23 -7.01
CA HIS A 14 -48.79 -22.90 -8.15
C HIS A 14 -47.45 -22.28 -7.73
N LYS A 15 -47.20 -22.07 -6.42
CA LYS A 15 -45.90 -21.59 -5.92
C LYS A 15 -44.83 -22.68 -6.06
N THR A 16 -43.73 -22.34 -6.72
CA THR A 16 -42.58 -23.27 -6.86
C THR A 16 -41.58 -23.03 -5.74
N GLU A 17 -40.99 -24.09 -5.17
CA GLU A 17 -39.98 -24.01 -4.08
C GLU A 17 -38.73 -23.20 -4.44
N HIS A 18 -38.43 -23.09 -5.74
CA HIS A 18 -37.26 -22.37 -6.26
C HIS A 18 -37.57 -20.94 -6.72
N GLU A 19 -38.80 -20.46 -6.53
CA GLU A 19 -39.21 -19.10 -6.88
C GLU A 19 -38.93 -18.13 -5.71
N CYS A 20 -38.39 -16.95 -6.03
CA CYS A 20 -38.17 -15.89 -5.04
C CYS A 20 -39.52 -15.32 -4.55
N ASP A 21 -39.63 -14.95 -3.27
CA ASP A 21 -40.90 -14.43 -2.71
C ASP A 21 -41.39 -13.15 -3.43
N GLU A 22 -40.48 -12.27 -3.87
CA GLU A 22 -40.85 -11.07 -4.66
C GLU A 22 -41.44 -11.46 -6.03
N HIS A 23 -40.95 -12.56 -6.64
CA HIS A 23 -41.43 -13.06 -7.93
C HIS A 23 -42.80 -13.71 -7.75
N TRP A 24 -42.95 -14.53 -6.71
CA TRP A 24 -44.20 -15.16 -6.36
C TRP A 24 -45.28 -14.14 -6.04
N GLU A 25 -45.00 -13.10 -5.26
CA GLU A 25 -45.97 -12.06 -4.91
C GLU A 25 -46.54 -11.39 -6.16
N LEU A 26 -45.69 -11.09 -7.15
CA LEU A 26 -46.09 -10.47 -8.40
C LEU A 26 -46.93 -11.42 -9.27
N ARG A 27 -46.50 -12.70 -9.40
CA ARG A 27 -47.23 -13.73 -10.14
C ARG A 27 -48.58 -14.03 -9.50
N ARG A 28 -48.63 -14.14 -8.18
CA ARG A 28 -49.84 -14.35 -7.37
C ARG A 28 -50.85 -13.21 -7.54
N LYS A 29 -50.41 -11.95 -7.50
CA LYS A 29 -51.28 -10.79 -7.77
C LYS A 29 -51.92 -10.87 -9.15
N PHE A 30 -51.15 -11.30 -10.16
CA PHE A 30 -51.65 -11.47 -11.52
C PHE A 30 -52.71 -12.59 -11.62
N LEU A 31 -52.46 -13.73 -10.97
CA LEU A 31 -53.41 -14.85 -10.90
C LEU A 31 -54.72 -14.43 -10.20
N LEU A 32 -54.63 -13.75 -9.05
CA LEU A 32 -55.82 -13.31 -8.30
C LEU A 32 -56.66 -12.27 -9.05
N ALA A 33 -56.03 -11.36 -9.79
CA ALA A 33 -56.73 -10.31 -10.52
C ALA A 33 -57.52 -10.83 -11.74
N HIS A 34 -57.17 -12.03 -12.24
CA HIS A 34 -57.70 -12.58 -13.48
C HIS A 34 -58.32 -13.96 -13.33
N LYS A 35 -58.40 -14.49 -12.10
CA LYS A 35 -58.94 -15.83 -11.78
C LYS A 35 -60.33 -16.06 -12.37
N ASP A 36 -61.18 -15.03 -12.41
CA ASP A 36 -62.56 -15.12 -12.91
C ASP A 36 -62.70 -14.92 -14.42
N LYS A 37 -61.62 -14.56 -15.13
CA LYS A 37 -61.64 -14.17 -16.55
C LYS A 37 -61.08 -15.24 -17.50
N PHE A 38 -60.20 -16.12 -17.00
CA PHE A 38 -59.49 -17.12 -17.79
C PHE A 38 -59.52 -18.48 -17.09
N PRO A 39 -59.53 -19.60 -17.85
CA PRO A 39 -59.36 -20.92 -17.26
C PRO A 39 -57.97 -21.08 -16.63
N GLU A 40 -57.86 -21.96 -15.64
CA GLU A 40 -56.64 -22.15 -14.81
C GLU A 40 -55.37 -22.33 -15.66
N ASP A 41 -55.37 -23.28 -16.60
CA ASP A 41 -54.20 -23.59 -17.44
C ASP A 41 -53.71 -22.39 -18.27
N GLU A 42 -54.66 -21.62 -18.82
CA GLU A 42 -54.35 -20.45 -19.63
C GLU A 42 -53.82 -19.31 -18.77
N LEU A 43 -54.41 -19.11 -17.59
CA LEU A 43 -54.02 -18.05 -16.69
C LEU A 43 -52.64 -18.28 -16.04
N VAL A 44 -52.33 -19.53 -15.68
CA VAL A 44 -51.01 -19.91 -15.17
C VAL A 44 -49.93 -19.66 -16.23
N CYS A 45 -50.22 -19.97 -17.49
CA CYS A 45 -49.33 -19.69 -18.61
C CYS A 45 -49.12 -18.17 -18.79
N LEU A 46 -50.20 -17.39 -18.81
CA LEU A 46 -50.15 -15.93 -18.95
C LEU A 46 -49.38 -15.28 -17.78
N ALA A 47 -49.57 -15.75 -16.55
CA ALA A 47 -48.86 -15.25 -15.37
C ALA A 47 -47.36 -15.52 -15.43
N GLN A 48 -46.95 -16.68 -15.98
CA GLN A 48 -45.54 -17.00 -16.19
C GLN A 48 -44.92 -16.11 -17.26
N VAL A 49 -45.62 -15.90 -18.37
CA VAL A 49 -45.20 -14.99 -19.45
C VAL A 49 -45.05 -13.57 -18.92
N PHE A 50 -46.03 -13.08 -18.16
CA PHE A 50 -46.00 -11.79 -17.48
C PHE A 50 -44.74 -11.63 -16.61
N THR A 51 -44.49 -12.61 -15.74
CA THR A 51 -43.34 -12.61 -14.83
C THR A 51 -42.01 -12.60 -15.60
N ASN A 52 -41.91 -13.38 -16.68
CA ASN A 52 -40.72 -13.41 -17.54
C ASN A 52 -40.50 -12.08 -18.29
N VAL A 53 -41.56 -11.40 -18.71
CA VAL A 53 -41.47 -10.09 -19.38
C VAL A 53 -40.98 -9.02 -18.40
N GLU A 54 -41.56 -8.93 -17.20
CA GLU A 54 -41.23 -7.85 -16.26
C GLU A 54 -39.93 -8.10 -15.48
N LEU A 55 -39.62 -9.35 -15.11
CA LEU A 55 -38.45 -9.65 -14.27
C LEU A 55 -37.21 -10.06 -15.07
N LEU A 56 -37.40 -10.81 -16.15
CA LEU A 56 -36.29 -11.33 -16.98
C LEU A 56 -36.10 -10.54 -18.28
N GLY A 57 -37.03 -9.63 -18.62
CA GLY A 57 -36.95 -8.81 -19.83
C GLY A 57 -37.20 -9.61 -21.11
N CYS A 58 -37.86 -10.77 -21.02
CA CYS A 58 -38.16 -11.60 -22.18
C CYS A 58 -39.09 -10.88 -23.19
N ARG A 59 -39.10 -11.38 -24.43
CA ARG A 59 -39.96 -10.88 -25.51
C ARG A 59 -40.68 -12.06 -26.17
N TYR A 60 -41.97 -11.87 -26.38
CA TYR A 60 -42.88 -12.86 -26.97
C TYR A 60 -43.51 -12.27 -28.25
N PRO A 61 -44.28 -13.05 -29.03
CA PRO A 61 -45.00 -12.54 -30.19
C PRO A 61 -45.83 -11.29 -29.87
N LYS A 62 -45.99 -10.42 -30.88
CA LYS A 62 -46.57 -9.09 -30.71
C LYS A 62 -47.97 -9.12 -30.07
N GLU A 63 -48.79 -10.09 -30.46
CA GLU A 63 -50.14 -10.29 -29.93
C GLU A 63 -50.12 -10.63 -28.43
N THR A 64 -49.23 -11.55 -28.02
CA THR A 64 -49.03 -11.91 -26.60
C THR A 64 -48.51 -10.73 -25.79
N MET A 65 -47.58 -9.95 -26.34
CA MET A 65 -47.04 -8.76 -25.66
C MET A 65 -48.11 -7.68 -25.43
N GLN A 66 -49.05 -7.52 -26.38
CA GLN A 66 -50.17 -6.58 -26.25
C GLN A 66 -51.16 -7.07 -25.19
N LEU A 67 -51.53 -8.36 -25.23
CA LEU A 67 -52.44 -8.97 -24.26
C LEU A 67 -51.88 -8.86 -22.83
N ILE A 68 -50.60 -9.17 -22.64
CA ILE A 68 -49.94 -9.06 -21.32
C ILE A 68 -49.87 -7.60 -20.87
N ALA A 69 -49.62 -6.65 -21.78
CA ALA A 69 -49.59 -5.23 -21.42
C ALA A 69 -50.97 -4.72 -20.95
N GLU A 70 -52.05 -5.17 -21.58
CA GLU A 70 -53.43 -4.83 -21.20
C GLU A 70 -53.82 -5.47 -19.86
N LEU A 71 -53.53 -6.76 -19.67
CA LEU A 71 -53.85 -7.46 -18.42
C LEU A 71 -53.00 -6.99 -17.23
N ALA A 72 -51.80 -6.45 -17.49
CA ALA A 72 -50.87 -6.10 -16.44
C ALA A 72 -50.87 -4.60 -16.04
N GLU A 73 -51.68 -3.76 -16.69
CA GLU A 73 -51.66 -2.29 -16.51
C GLU A 73 -51.74 -1.85 -15.03
N ASP A 74 -52.68 -2.41 -14.27
CA ASP A 74 -52.90 -2.07 -12.86
C ASP A 74 -51.89 -2.74 -11.91
N ILE A 75 -51.34 -3.89 -12.27
CA ILE A 75 -50.40 -4.66 -11.42
C ILE A 75 -48.97 -4.14 -11.57
N VAL A 76 -48.60 -3.74 -12.79
CA VAL A 76 -47.25 -3.29 -13.16
C VAL A 76 -46.97 -1.89 -12.67
N THR A 77 -47.99 -1.02 -12.64
CA THR A 77 -47.85 0.36 -12.15
C THR A 77 -47.39 0.38 -10.68
N GLU A 78 -48.06 -0.36 -9.79
CA GLU A 78 -47.65 -0.51 -8.39
C GLU A 78 -46.23 -1.09 -8.24
N TYR A 79 -45.91 -2.12 -9.02
CA TYR A 79 -44.61 -2.79 -8.96
C TYR A 79 -43.46 -1.88 -9.44
N ARG A 80 -43.65 -1.16 -10.55
CA ARG A 80 -42.64 -0.25 -11.11
C ARG A 80 -42.40 0.95 -10.21
N GLU A 81 -43.41 1.44 -9.49
CA GLU A 81 -43.24 2.50 -8.49
C GLU A 81 -42.41 2.03 -7.28
N LYS A 82 -42.66 0.82 -6.78
CA LYS A 82 -41.85 0.19 -5.72
C LYS A 82 -40.40 -0.07 -6.15
N GLN A 83 -40.14 -0.32 -7.43
CA GLN A 83 -38.78 -0.47 -7.96
C GLN A 83 -38.05 0.87 -8.18
N LYS A 84 -38.76 1.98 -8.39
CA LYS A 84 -38.15 3.33 -8.48
C LYS A 84 -37.59 3.82 -7.15
N THR A 85 -38.17 3.39 -6.03
CA THR A 85 -37.70 3.73 -4.67
C THR A 85 -36.57 2.83 -4.18
N LYS A 86 -36.35 1.67 -4.82
CA LYS A 86 -35.20 0.79 -4.57
C LYS A 86 -33.93 1.42 -5.16
N LEU A 87 -32.81 1.34 -4.43
CA LEU A 87 -31.53 1.96 -4.83
C LEU A 87 -31.10 1.43 -6.22
N GLN A 88 -31.34 2.22 -7.27
CA GLN A 88 -30.98 1.85 -8.63
C GLN A 88 -29.45 1.86 -8.75
N ARG A 89 -28.87 0.71 -9.08
CA ARG A 89 -27.43 0.60 -9.34
C ARG A 89 -27.16 1.36 -10.64
N THR A 90 -26.49 2.50 -10.55
CA THR A 90 -26.14 3.30 -11.73
C THR A 90 -25.14 2.51 -12.58
N PHE A 91 -25.60 1.96 -13.69
CA PHE A 91 -24.72 1.37 -14.70
C PHE A 91 -24.15 2.48 -15.55
N VAL A 92 -22.87 2.79 -15.35
CA VAL A 92 -22.11 3.70 -16.21
C VAL A 92 -21.54 2.87 -17.37
N LYS A 93 -21.71 3.33 -18.61
CA LYS A 93 -21.08 2.68 -19.77
C LYS A 93 -19.57 2.73 -19.64
N ALA A 94 -18.88 1.70 -20.12
CA ALA A 94 -17.42 1.62 -20.07
C ALA A 94 -16.72 2.83 -20.74
N SER A 95 -17.32 3.38 -21.80
CA SER A 95 -16.86 4.62 -22.46
C SER A 95 -16.92 5.83 -21.54
N ASP A 96 -17.99 5.95 -20.76
CA ASP A 96 -18.26 7.10 -19.90
C ASP A 96 -17.37 7.02 -18.65
N ALA A 97 -17.24 5.83 -18.06
CA ALA A 97 -16.32 5.57 -16.94
C ALA A 97 -14.85 5.82 -17.32
N ALA A 98 -14.45 5.47 -18.55
CA ALA A 98 -13.11 5.75 -19.06
C ALA A 98 -12.87 7.26 -19.29
N SER A 99 -13.86 7.98 -19.85
CA SER A 99 -13.74 9.41 -20.15
C SER A 99 -13.74 10.30 -18.91
N SER A 100 -14.51 9.96 -17.86
CA SER A 100 -14.49 10.68 -16.58
C SER A 100 -13.13 10.64 -15.88
N LYS A 101 -12.38 9.53 -16.03
CA LYS A 101 -11.02 9.39 -15.48
C LYS A 101 -10.00 10.29 -16.20
N VAL A 102 -10.20 10.54 -17.49
CA VAL A 102 -9.31 11.39 -18.31
C VAL A 102 -9.61 12.88 -18.10
N LYS A 103 -10.84 13.25 -17.72
CA LYS A 103 -11.26 14.65 -17.50
C LYS A 103 -11.11 15.16 -16.06
N GLY A 104 -10.74 14.32 -15.10
CA GLY A 104 -10.44 14.76 -13.73
C GLY A 104 -11.62 15.36 -12.95
N ILE A 105 -12.85 14.92 -13.21
CA ILE A 105 -14.04 15.36 -12.47
C ILE A 105 -14.39 14.28 -11.43
N ASP A 106 -14.11 14.57 -10.16
CA ASP A 106 -14.52 13.73 -9.03
C ASP A 106 -16.05 13.83 -8.80
N ALA A 107 -16.67 12.70 -8.46
CA ALA A 107 -18.09 12.62 -8.14
C ALA A 107 -18.43 13.34 -6.82
N PRO A 108 -19.63 13.94 -6.68
CA PRO A 108 -20.00 14.66 -5.46
C PRO A 108 -20.20 13.70 -4.28
N ARG A 109 -19.57 14.04 -3.15
CA ARG A 109 -19.78 13.38 -1.85
C ARG A 109 -21.16 13.71 -1.31
N SER A 110 -21.95 12.69 -0.99
CA SER A 110 -23.06 12.83 -0.05
C SER A 110 -22.54 12.71 1.39
N SER A 111 -22.91 13.68 2.22
CA SER A 111 -22.59 13.78 3.64
C SER A 111 -23.76 13.33 4.51
N SER A 112 -23.53 12.47 5.50
CA SER A 112 -23.87 12.70 6.92
C SER A 112 -23.57 11.50 7.84
N THR A 113 -22.85 11.86 8.91
CA THR A 113 -22.51 11.33 10.27
C THR A 113 -23.53 10.42 11.02
N PRO A 114 -23.22 9.78 12.18
CA PRO A 114 -22.36 10.30 13.27
C PRO A 114 -21.40 9.38 14.05
N THR A 115 -20.53 10.13 14.73
CA THR A 115 -19.51 9.91 15.76
C THR A 115 -19.92 9.01 16.93
N GLU A 116 -18.99 8.19 17.42
CA GLU A 116 -18.90 7.89 18.85
C GLU A 116 -17.44 7.84 19.32
N SER A 117 -17.23 8.49 20.45
CA SER A 117 -15.99 8.76 21.15
C SER A 117 -15.73 7.71 22.22
N THR A 118 -14.50 7.23 22.38
CA THR A 118 -14.00 6.85 23.70
C THR A 118 -12.48 7.02 23.75
N GLY A 119 -12.02 7.89 24.64
CA GLY A 119 -10.61 8.02 25.00
C GLY A 119 -10.24 7.04 26.10
N TYR A 120 -8.95 6.72 26.21
CA TYR A 120 -8.29 6.41 27.48
C TYR A 120 -6.82 6.83 27.38
N SER A 121 -6.40 7.61 28.37
CA SER A 121 -5.01 7.93 28.69
C SER A 121 -4.55 7.01 29.81
N THR A 122 -3.30 6.53 29.74
CA THR A 122 -2.36 6.16 30.81
C THR A 122 -1.17 5.47 30.11
N GLY A 123 0.12 5.64 30.42
CA GLY A 123 0.80 6.08 31.62
C GLY A 123 2.04 5.20 31.77
N SER A 124 3.22 5.75 31.43
CA SER A 124 4.54 5.61 32.07
C SER A 124 5.16 4.26 32.53
N THR A 125 6.48 4.20 32.27
CA THR A 125 7.62 3.73 33.10
C THR A 125 8.19 2.30 33.01
N SER A 126 9.51 2.27 32.74
CA SER A 126 10.62 1.47 33.37
C SER A 126 10.59 -0.07 33.27
N THR A 127 11.66 -0.88 33.26
CA THR A 127 13.14 -0.85 33.20
C THR A 127 13.57 -2.35 33.21
N CYS A 128 14.87 -2.62 33.03
CA CYS A 128 15.62 -3.88 33.31
C CYS A 128 15.33 -5.06 32.34
N ASP A 129 16.24 -5.99 32.04
CA ASP A 129 17.56 -6.27 32.60
C ASP A 129 18.42 -7.02 31.57
N SER A 130 19.70 -7.10 31.91
CA SER A 130 20.83 -7.61 31.13
C SER A 130 20.89 -9.14 31.13
N SER A 131 21.37 -9.74 30.06
CA SER A 131 22.10 -11.03 30.16
C SER A 131 23.07 -11.20 28.99
N SER A 132 24.34 -11.17 29.37
CA SER A 132 25.56 -11.47 28.63
C SER A 132 25.59 -12.90 28.07
N LEU A 133 26.14 -13.07 26.86
CA LEU A 133 26.87 -14.27 26.47
C LEU A 133 28.10 -13.89 25.63
N ASP A 134 29.25 -14.31 26.16
CA ASP A 134 30.61 -14.18 25.65
C ASP A 134 30.86 -14.97 24.35
N THR A 135 31.70 -14.44 23.47
CA THR A 135 32.61 -15.20 22.56
C THR A 135 33.68 -14.24 21.95
N PRO A 136 34.83 -14.74 21.45
CA PRO A 136 36.18 -14.28 21.87
C PRO A 136 36.81 -13.23 20.94
N PRO A 137 37.92 -12.58 21.34
CA PRO A 137 38.38 -11.33 20.74
C PRO A 137 39.19 -11.56 19.46
N ALA A 138 38.69 -11.05 18.33
CA ALA A 138 39.50 -10.81 17.15
C ALA A 138 40.30 -9.50 17.35
N LYS A 139 41.58 -9.54 16.95
CA LYS A 139 42.64 -8.58 17.27
C LYS A 139 42.25 -7.13 16.96
N ARG A 140 42.06 -6.33 18.02
CA ARG A 140 41.89 -4.87 17.96
C ARG A 140 43.14 -4.24 17.32
N ARG A 141 42.94 -3.40 16.29
CA ARG A 141 43.92 -2.36 15.92
C ARG A 141 44.14 -1.47 17.15
N LYS A 142 45.39 -1.13 17.45
CA LYS A 142 45.74 -0.25 18.58
C LYS A 142 44.99 1.08 18.47
N VAL A 143 44.38 1.50 19.57
CA VAL A 143 43.60 2.75 19.75
C VAL A 143 44.53 3.95 20.09
N GLU A 144 45.83 3.81 19.83
CA GLU A 144 46.88 4.81 20.06
C GLU A 144 47.17 5.42 18.67
N ASP A 145 46.49 6.46 18.17
CA ASP A 145 46.79 7.87 18.45
C ASP A 145 45.68 8.83 17.93
N CYS A 146 44.40 8.52 18.14
CA CYS A 146 43.32 9.44 17.73
C CYS A 146 43.11 10.55 18.78
N PRO A 147 43.18 11.85 18.41
CA PRO A 147 43.28 12.96 19.38
C PRO A 147 42.05 13.12 20.30
N PHE A 148 40.88 12.62 19.89
CA PHE A 148 39.59 12.80 20.57
C PHE A 148 38.84 11.48 20.83
N GLY A 149 39.53 10.34 20.79
CA GLY A 149 38.93 9.01 20.99
C GLY A 149 38.53 8.33 19.68
N ASP A 150 37.56 7.42 19.73
CA ASP A 150 37.08 6.66 18.56
C ASP A 150 35.81 7.30 18.00
N ILE A 151 35.97 8.15 16.97
CA ILE A 151 34.89 8.94 16.36
C ILE A 151 34.69 8.50 14.90
N VAL A 152 33.44 8.39 14.47
CA VAL A 152 33.06 8.24 13.05
C VAL A 152 32.09 9.36 12.69
N ILE A 153 32.39 10.09 11.62
CA ILE A 153 31.58 11.21 11.16
C ILE A 153 30.50 10.68 10.22
N VAL A 154 29.22 11.01 10.47
CA VAL A 154 28.10 10.63 9.60
C VAL A 154 27.46 11.88 9.05
N GLU A 155 27.55 12.07 7.74
CA GLU A 155 27.03 13.24 7.03
C GLU A 155 25.79 12.85 6.23
N ARG A 156 24.65 13.49 6.54
CA ARG A 156 23.40 13.35 5.78
C ARG A 156 23.18 14.56 4.89
N PRO A 157 22.46 14.39 3.79
CA PRO A 157 22.20 15.51 2.90
C PRO A 157 21.25 16.52 3.55
N GLY A 158 21.70 17.78 3.60
CA GLY A 158 20.96 18.88 4.20
C GLY A 158 21.22 19.10 5.69
N ASP A 159 22.04 18.27 6.35
CA ASP A 159 22.40 18.48 7.75
C ASP A 159 23.27 19.74 7.90
N LEU A 160 23.00 20.51 8.96
CA LEU A 160 23.83 21.65 9.29
C LEU A 160 25.14 21.18 9.94
N PRO A 161 26.28 21.88 9.74
CA PRO A 161 27.58 21.49 10.32
C PRO A 161 27.55 21.25 11.83
N GLN A 162 26.73 22.02 12.55
CA GLN A 162 26.54 21.86 14.00
C GLN A 162 25.90 20.51 14.35
N GLN A 163 24.96 20.02 13.54
CA GLN A 163 24.24 18.77 13.76
C GLN A 163 25.12 17.56 13.44
N ILE A 164 25.90 17.63 12.36
CA ILE A 164 26.87 16.58 12.00
C ILE A 164 27.90 16.40 13.12
N LEU A 165 28.46 17.52 13.60
CA LEU A 165 29.45 17.51 14.67
C LEU A 165 28.88 16.93 15.98
N ALA A 166 27.72 17.40 16.40
CA ALA A 166 27.05 16.88 17.60
C ALA A 166 26.68 15.40 17.46
N GLY A 167 26.20 14.99 16.28
CA GLY A 167 25.88 13.59 15.97
C GLY A 167 27.10 12.68 16.08
N ALA A 168 28.23 13.08 15.48
CA ALA A 168 29.47 12.29 15.50
C ALA A 168 29.98 12.07 16.93
N ILE A 169 29.94 13.11 17.77
CA ILE A 169 30.45 13.05 19.15
C ILE A 169 29.48 12.30 20.07
N ASN A 170 28.17 12.47 19.90
CA ASN A 170 27.18 11.76 20.72
C ASN A 170 27.22 10.24 20.45
N VAL A 171 27.46 9.83 19.20
CA VAL A 171 27.61 8.42 18.84
C VAL A 171 28.83 7.80 19.52
N SER A 172 29.93 8.53 19.65
CA SER A 172 31.12 8.07 20.36
C SER A 172 31.06 8.23 21.89
N SER A 173 29.88 8.57 22.44
CA SER A 173 29.68 8.88 23.87
C SER A 173 30.58 10.02 24.38
N GLY A 174 31.04 10.90 23.50
CA GLY A 174 31.84 12.06 23.85
C GLY A 174 31.00 13.23 24.38
N HIS A 175 31.64 14.14 25.10
CA HIS A 175 31.04 15.38 25.58
C HIS A 175 31.48 16.56 24.70
N LEU A 176 30.51 17.30 24.15
CA LEU A 176 30.72 18.48 23.32
C LEU A 176 30.37 19.76 24.10
N GLU A 177 31.35 20.63 24.29
CA GLU A 177 31.22 21.90 25.00
C GLU A 177 31.48 23.09 24.05
N TRP A 178 30.67 24.14 24.20
CA TRP A 178 30.77 25.38 23.42
C TRP A 178 31.05 26.56 24.34
N LYS A 179 32.13 27.30 24.07
CA LYS A 179 32.44 28.56 24.77
C LYS A 179 32.25 29.72 23.81
N PHE A 180 31.63 30.79 24.31
CA PHE A 180 31.35 31.99 23.54
C PHE A 180 31.97 33.20 24.24
N ASP A 181 32.89 33.86 23.55
CA ASP A 181 33.54 35.06 24.02
C ASP A 181 33.17 36.23 23.11
N LYS A 182 32.87 37.39 23.70
CA LYS A 182 32.63 38.62 22.93
C LYS A 182 33.95 39.37 22.83
N VAL A 183 34.49 39.47 21.61
CA VAL A 183 35.75 40.17 21.33
C VAL A 183 35.42 41.40 20.48
N GLU A 184 35.41 42.57 21.12
CA GLU A 184 35.09 43.87 20.51
C GLU A 184 33.72 43.90 19.80
N GLU A 185 33.71 43.86 18.46
CA GLU A 185 32.52 43.80 17.59
C GLU A 185 32.25 42.40 16.99
N SER A 186 33.03 41.39 17.40
CA SER A 186 32.92 40.02 16.91
C SER A 186 32.56 39.03 18.03
N HIS A 187 31.90 37.95 17.66
CA HIS A 187 31.62 36.83 18.54
C HIS A 187 32.58 35.69 18.21
N LYS A 188 33.39 35.29 19.20
CA LYS A 188 34.27 34.13 19.14
C LYS A 188 33.53 32.90 19.68
N CYS A 189 33.62 31.79 18.96
CA CYS A 189 33.08 30.50 19.37
C CYS A 189 34.21 29.47 19.39
N SER A 190 34.46 28.87 20.55
CA SER A 190 35.46 27.82 20.76
C SER A 190 34.78 26.50 21.12
N ILE A 191 35.21 25.42 20.48
CA ILE A 191 34.63 24.09 20.59
C ILE A 191 35.61 23.15 21.29
N PHE A 192 35.11 22.41 22.29
CA PHE A 192 35.88 21.42 23.02
C PHE A 192 35.19 20.05 22.98
N VAL A 193 35.99 19.00 22.83
CA VAL A 193 35.54 17.60 22.87
C VAL A 193 36.28 16.89 23.99
N ASN A 194 35.54 16.33 24.95
CA ASN A 194 36.11 15.68 26.14
C ASN A 194 37.17 16.55 26.82
N THR A 195 36.87 17.84 27.01
CA THR A 195 37.77 18.88 27.57
C THR A 195 38.99 19.28 26.72
N LYS A 196 39.22 18.63 25.58
CA LYS A 196 40.29 19.01 24.63
C LYS A 196 39.79 20.03 23.60
N PHE A 197 40.61 21.02 23.30
CA PHE A 197 40.31 22.02 22.29
C PHE A 197 40.25 21.39 20.89
N LEU A 198 39.19 21.69 20.13
CA LEU A 198 39.00 21.17 18.77
C LEU A 198 39.18 22.26 17.71
N ALA A 199 38.42 23.35 17.81
CA ALA A 199 38.46 24.46 16.84
C ALA A 199 37.87 25.73 17.43
N GLU A 200 38.19 26.86 16.79
CA GLU A 200 37.58 28.16 17.08
C GLU A 200 37.28 28.94 15.80
N ALA A 201 36.30 29.84 15.86
CA ALA A 201 36.04 30.81 14.80
C ALA A 201 35.47 32.12 15.37
N CYS A 202 35.72 33.22 14.66
CA CYS A 202 35.18 34.53 14.97
C CYS A 202 34.28 34.99 13.82
N SER A 203 33.11 35.54 14.13
CA SER A 203 32.26 36.18 13.12
C SER A 203 31.42 37.31 13.73
N SER A 204 30.72 38.07 12.88
CA SER A 204 29.85 39.16 13.31
C SER A 204 28.66 38.73 14.19
N ASN A 205 28.19 37.48 14.07
CA ASN A 205 27.01 36.99 14.79
C ASN A 205 27.33 35.69 15.55
N GLN A 206 26.82 35.53 16.77
CA GLN A 206 27.02 34.29 17.54
C GLN A 206 26.57 33.02 16.77
N LYS A 207 25.47 33.10 16.01
CA LYS A 207 24.98 31.99 15.16
C LYS A 207 25.94 31.64 14.03
N SER A 208 26.50 32.67 13.38
CA SER A 208 27.47 32.50 12.29
C SER A 208 28.79 31.96 12.83
N ALA A 209 29.25 32.46 13.98
CA ALA A 209 30.49 32.04 14.63
C ALA A 209 30.39 30.55 15.00
N LYS A 210 29.23 30.14 15.52
CA LYS A 210 28.95 28.73 15.80
C LYS A 210 29.00 27.86 14.53
N LYS A 211 28.44 28.35 13.42
CA LYS A 211 28.45 27.63 12.13
C LYS A 211 29.88 27.47 11.60
N GLU A 212 30.64 28.55 11.60
CA GLU A 212 32.01 28.58 11.06
C GLU A 212 32.97 27.76 11.93
N ALA A 213 32.86 27.87 13.26
CA ALA A 213 33.59 27.02 14.20
C ALA A 213 33.26 25.53 13.98
N SER A 214 32.00 25.21 13.67
CA SER A 214 31.60 23.82 13.37
C SER A 214 32.21 23.31 12.07
N VAL A 215 32.31 24.16 11.04
CA VAL A 215 32.98 23.80 9.78
C VAL A 215 34.47 23.54 10.04
N ALA A 216 35.15 24.42 10.78
CA ALA A 216 36.55 24.24 11.17
C ALA A 216 36.77 22.99 12.05
N ALA A 217 35.83 22.69 12.95
CA ALA A 217 35.85 21.47 13.75
C ALA A 217 35.71 20.22 12.89
N LEU A 218 34.76 20.20 11.93
CA LEU A 218 34.56 19.07 11.04
C LEU A 218 35.78 18.84 10.15
N THR A 219 36.38 19.88 9.57
CA THR A 219 37.60 19.73 8.76
C THR A 219 38.77 19.19 9.60
N GLN A 220 38.86 19.58 10.87
CA GLN A 220 39.88 19.04 11.77
C GLN A 220 39.61 17.57 12.14
N LEU A 221 38.36 17.17 12.37
CA LEU A 221 38.01 15.77 12.64
C LEU A 221 38.20 14.88 11.39
N GLN A 222 37.85 15.38 10.20
CA GLN A 222 38.02 14.66 8.93
C GLN A 222 39.48 14.29 8.62
N LYS A 223 40.46 14.96 9.24
CA LYS A 223 41.87 14.58 9.10
C LYS A 223 42.20 13.25 9.76
N TYR A 224 41.51 12.89 10.84
CA TYR A 224 41.83 11.72 11.67
C TYR A 224 40.76 10.63 11.65
N TYR A 225 39.52 10.96 11.28
CA TYR A 225 38.38 10.05 11.39
C TYR A 225 37.69 9.78 10.05
N TYR A 226 37.19 8.56 9.91
CA TYR A 226 36.39 8.16 8.75
C TYR A 226 35.11 8.97 8.68
N THR A 227 34.73 9.37 7.45
CA THR A 227 33.47 10.06 7.19
C THR A 227 32.58 9.19 6.31
N ILE A 228 31.38 8.87 6.79
CA ILE A 228 30.33 8.21 6.03
C ILE A 228 29.37 9.28 5.50
N LYS A 229 29.40 9.49 4.18
CA LYS A 229 28.40 10.32 3.50
C LYS A 229 27.22 9.46 3.07
N ILE A 230 26.01 9.85 3.50
CA ILE A 230 24.76 9.23 3.07
C ILE A 230 24.30 9.93 1.78
N LYS A 231 24.11 9.19 0.70
CA LYS A 231 23.64 9.73 -0.58
C LYS A 231 22.15 10.09 -0.49
N GLN A 232 21.75 11.21 -1.12
CA GLN A 232 20.32 11.55 -1.30
C GLN A 232 19.63 10.39 -2.02
N HIS A 233 18.50 9.94 -1.49
CA HIS A 233 17.70 8.86 -2.06
C HIS A 233 17.06 9.32 -3.39
N GLY A 234 17.80 9.17 -4.48
CA GLY A 234 17.30 9.20 -5.85
C GLY A 234 17.50 7.81 -6.42
N GLY A 235 16.41 7.06 -6.52
CA GLY A 235 16.41 5.60 -6.63
C GLY A 235 17.15 5.01 -7.84
N THR A 236 17.35 3.69 -7.79
CA THR A 236 17.38 2.81 -8.98
C THR A 236 17.64 1.33 -8.67
N LYS A 237 18.00 0.93 -7.43
CA LYS A 237 18.27 -0.49 -7.11
C LYS A 237 17.67 -1.02 -5.80
N ASP A 238 16.68 -0.36 -5.24
CA ASP A 238 15.96 -0.96 -4.10
C ASP A 238 15.22 -2.24 -4.52
N ILE A 239 15.22 -3.23 -3.63
CA ILE A 239 14.50 -4.47 -3.89
C ILE A 239 13.01 -4.18 -3.67
N ASN A 240 12.31 -3.95 -4.77
CA ASN A 240 10.87 -3.68 -4.76
C ASN A 240 10.09 -4.97 -4.50
N VAL A 241 9.36 -4.98 -3.40
CA VAL A 241 8.44 -6.04 -3.01
C VAL A 241 7.03 -5.55 -3.28
N THR A 242 6.37 -6.17 -4.25
CA THR A 242 4.96 -5.93 -4.56
C THR A 242 4.12 -7.05 -3.96
N SER A 243 2.82 -6.82 -3.78
CA SER A 243 1.90 -7.87 -3.33
C SER A 243 1.96 -9.10 -4.24
N THR A 244 2.20 -8.88 -5.54
CA THR A 244 2.38 -9.93 -6.54
C THR A 244 3.69 -10.70 -6.36
N SER A 245 4.82 -10.01 -6.12
CA SER A 245 6.12 -10.70 -5.97
C SER A 245 6.24 -11.53 -4.69
N MET A 246 5.45 -11.22 -3.65
CA MET A 246 5.36 -12.05 -2.46
C MET A 246 4.63 -13.39 -2.66
N MET A 247 3.82 -13.49 -3.71
CA MET A 247 2.96 -14.64 -3.97
C MET A 247 3.58 -15.62 -4.98
N ASP A 248 4.65 -15.22 -5.66
CA ASP A 248 5.11 -15.88 -6.87
C ASP A 248 6.41 -16.66 -6.69
N ASP A 249 6.31 -18.00 -6.69
CA ASP A 249 7.43 -18.91 -6.97
C ASP A 249 7.46 -19.31 -8.47
N THR A 250 6.50 -18.85 -9.29
CA THR A 250 6.33 -19.25 -10.70
C THR A 250 5.45 -18.24 -11.46
N VAL A 251 6.01 -17.19 -12.08
CA VAL A 251 6.14 -17.06 -13.55
C VAL A 251 6.51 -15.61 -13.91
N LYS A 252 7.69 -15.44 -14.51
CA LYS A 252 7.93 -14.35 -15.46
C LYS A 252 7.08 -14.62 -16.71
N THR A 253 6.17 -13.71 -17.06
CA THR A 253 6.04 -13.12 -18.41
C THR A 253 4.82 -12.19 -18.45
N ASP A 254 5.06 -10.90 -18.69
CA ASP A 254 4.06 -9.86 -18.90
C ASP A 254 3.27 -10.00 -20.22
N SER A 255 3.11 -11.23 -20.75
CA SER A 255 2.38 -11.47 -21.99
C SER A 255 1.64 -12.81 -21.97
N ILE A 256 0.41 -12.82 -22.48
CA ILE A 256 -0.33 -14.07 -22.72
C ILE A 256 0.46 -14.85 -23.79
N SER A 257 0.90 -16.06 -23.43
CA SER A 257 1.60 -16.99 -24.33
C SER A 257 0.82 -17.16 -25.65
N ASP A 258 1.55 -17.28 -26.77
CA ASP A 258 0.96 -17.52 -28.10
C ASP A 258 0.16 -18.83 -28.21
N ASP A 259 0.40 -19.78 -27.30
CA ASP A 259 -0.35 -21.03 -27.22
C ASP A 259 -1.68 -20.89 -26.47
N ASN A 260 -1.99 -19.72 -25.93
CA ASN A 260 -3.28 -19.49 -25.30
C ASN A 260 -4.42 -19.59 -26.33
N ILE A 261 -5.40 -20.45 -26.04
CA ILE A 261 -6.55 -20.73 -26.91
C ILE A 261 -7.26 -19.45 -27.35
N GLY A 262 -7.44 -18.49 -26.44
CA GLY A 262 -8.06 -17.20 -26.74
C GLY A 262 -7.23 -16.35 -27.71
N LYS A 263 -5.91 -16.29 -27.51
CA LYS A 263 -4.98 -15.58 -28.41
C LYS A 263 -4.98 -16.19 -29.81
N LYS A 264 -5.00 -17.52 -29.90
CA LYS A 264 -5.11 -18.25 -31.17
C LYS A 264 -6.46 -18.01 -31.87
N LEU A 265 -7.56 -18.02 -31.12
CA LEU A 265 -8.90 -17.76 -31.64
C LEU A 265 -9.02 -16.33 -32.16
N MET A 266 -8.52 -15.34 -31.42
CA MET A 266 -8.52 -13.94 -31.86
C MET A 266 -7.71 -13.74 -33.13
N LYS A 267 -6.51 -14.35 -33.24
CA LYS A 267 -5.70 -14.33 -34.47
C LYS A 267 -6.47 -14.95 -35.65
N LEU A 268 -7.16 -16.07 -35.44
CA LEU A 268 -8.00 -16.72 -36.46
C LEU A 268 -9.20 -15.86 -36.89
N MET A 269 -9.69 -14.99 -36.00
CA MET A 269 -10.75 -14.00 -36.29
C MET A 269 -10.20 -12.69 -36.89
N GLY A 270 -8.92 -12.65 -37.27
CA GLY A 270 -8.31 -11.51 -37.97
C GLY A 270 -7.67 -10.46 -37.07
N TRP A 271 -7.56 -10.70 -35.75
CA TRP A 271 -6.83 -9.80 -34.85
C TRP A 271 -5.32 -9.94 -35.06
N THR A 272 -4.66 -8.85 -35.47
CA THR A 272 -3.21 -8.80 -35.77
C THR A 272 -2.36 -8.31 -34.61
N GLY A 273 -2.99 -7.89 -33.50
CA GLY A 273 -2.34 -7.28 -32.33
C GLY A 273 -3.00 -5.94 -31.97
N GLY A 274 -2.54 -5.29 -30.89
CA GLY A 274 -3.09 -4.01 -30.43
C GLY A 274 -4.41 -4.12 -29.66
N GLY A 275 -5.09 -2.98 -29.47
CA GLY A 275 -6.31 -2.89 -28.67
C GLY A 275 -7.52 -3.48 -29.40
N LEU A 276 -8.48 -4.06 -28.68
CA LEU A 276 -9.65 -4.68 -29.30
C LEU A 276 -10.71 -3.63 -29.72
N GLY A 277 -11.12 -3.63 -30.99
CA GLY A 277 -12.21 -2.80 -31.52
C GLY A 277 -11.92 -2.19 -32.89
N LYS A 278 -12.93 -1.55 -33.50
CA LYS A 278 -12.86 -0.96 -34.86
C LYS A 278 -11.72 0.04 -35.07
N SER A 279 -11.24 0.69 -34.02
CA SER A 279 -10.19 1.70 -34.03
C SER A 279 -9.09 1.37 -33.01
N GLU A 280 -8.91 0.09 -32.69
CA GLU A 280 -7.93 -0.38 -31.70
C GLU A 280 -8.10 0.24 -30.30
N GLN A 281 -9.31 0.66 -29.96
CA GLN A 281 -9.62 1.42 -28.75
C GLN A 281 -9.67 0.58 -27.47
N GLY A 282 -9.56 -0.74 -27.60
CA GLY A 282 -9.60 -1.66 -26.47
C GLY A 282 -8.27 -1.70 -25.71
N ILE A 283 -8.28 -2.37 -24.56
CA ILE A 283 -7.09 -2.52 -23.74
C ILE A 283 -6.09 -3.43 -24.48
N VAL A 284 -4.87 -2.92 -24.70
CA VAL A 284 -3.78 -3.63 -25.38
C VAL A 284 -3.14 -4.65 -24.44
N GLU A 285 -2.91 -4.25 -23.20
CA GLU A 285 -2.33 -5.11 -22.18
C GLU A 285 -3.41 -6.02 -21.57
N PRO A 286 -3.12 -7.31 -21.33
CA PRO A 286 -4.03 -8.19 -20.63
C PRO A 286 -4.48 -7.57 -19.30
N VAL A 287 -5.78 -7.63 -19.00
CA VAL A 287 -6.27 -7.24 -17.66
C VAL A 287 -5.70 -8.22 -16.65
N THR A 288 -4.63 -7.80 -15.96
CA THR A 288 -3.98 -8.60 -14.94
C THR A 288 -4.84 -8.62 -13.69
N LEU A 289 -5.01 -9.81 -13.10
CA LEU A 289 -5.65 -9.94 -11.81
C LEU A 289 -4.71 -9.34 -10.76
N LYS A 290 -5.12 -8.24 -10.12
CA LYS A 290 -4.46 -7.77 -8.90
C LYS A 290 -4.74 -8.79 -7.80
N GLN A 291 -3.86 -9.77 -7.65
CA GLN A 291 -3.93 -10.72 -6.55
C GLN A 291 -3.75 -9.96 -5.24
N GLN A 292 -4.81 -9.93 -4.44
CA GLN A 292 -4.71 -9.50 -3.05
C GLN A 292 -4.04 -10.64 -2.26
N ILE A 293 -3.08 -10.28 -1.41
CA ILE A 293 -2.39 -11.22 -0.50
C ILE A 293 -3.41 -11.93 0.39
N SER A 294 -4.42 -11.20 0.84
CA SER A 294 -5.61 -11.81 1.38
C SER A 294 -6.37 -12.49 0.25
N ARG A 295 -6.55 -13.82 0.32
CA ARG A 295 -7.37 -14.65 -0.59
C ARG A 295 -8.86 -14.30 -0.52
N LYS A 296 -9.18 -13.01 -0.47
CA LYS A 296 -10.52 -12.44 -0.54
C LYS A 296 -10.97 -12.50 -1.99
N GLY A 297 -11.69 -13.56 -2.33
CA GLY A 297 -12.65 -13.48 -3.42
C GLY A 297 -13.75 -12.46 -3.09
N LEU A 298 -14.57 -12.09 -4.08
CA LEU A 298 -15.80 -11.36 -3.80
C LEU A 298 -16.65 -12.14 -2.78
N GLY A 299 -16.94 -11.53 -1.63
CA GLY A 299 -17.85 -12.09 -0.62
C GLY A 299 -17.21 -12.77 0.59
N LEU A 300 -15.87 -12.93 0.65
CA LEU A 300 -15.22 -13.59 1.80
C LEU A 300 -14.79 -12.56 2.88
N LYS A 301 -15.38 -12.66 4.09
CA LYS A 301 -14.98 -11.85 5.24
C LYS A 301 -13.57 -12.23 5.69
N SER A 302 -12.77 -11.24 6.09
CA SER A 302 -11.34 -11.38 6.45
C SER A 302 -11.16 -12.44 7.55
N THR A 303 -10.70 -13.64 7.20
CA THR A 303 -10.30 -14.63 8.20
C THR A 303 -8.85 -14.41 8.63
N SER A 304 -8.53 -14.76 9.88
CA SER A 304 -7.20 -14.66 10.50
C SER A 304 -6.07 -15.36 9.73
N ASP A 305 -6.39 -16.19 8.73
CA ASP A 305 -5.38 -16.96 8.00
C ASP A 305 -4.67 -16.15 6.91
N SER A 306 -5.30 -15.09 6.38
CA SER A 306 -4.64 -14.18 5.42
C SER A 306 -3.48 -13.41 6.05
N THR A 307 -3.62 -13.00 7.31
CA THR A 307 -2.58 -12.25 8.02
C THR A 307 -1.43 -13.15 8.45
N LYS A 308 -1.70 -14.43 8.74
CA LYS A 308 -0.65 -15.44 8.98
C LYS A 308 0.19 -15.67 7.72
N ASP A 309 -0.44 -15.86 6.56
CA ASP A 309 0.28 -16.06 5.30
C ASP A 309 1.20 -14.88 4.96
N LEU A 310 0.67 -13.65 5.07
CA LEU A 310 1.48 -12.43 4.91
C LEU A 310 2.65 -12.40 5.91
N LYS A 311 2.41 -12.77 7.16
CA LYS A 311 3.46 -12.79 8.20
C LYS A 311 4.57 -13.79 7.84
N TYR A 312 4.22 -14.99 7.38
CA TYR A 312 5.19 -16.00 6.97
C TYR A 312 6.01 -15.53 5.75
N LYS A 313 5.35 -15.00 4.73
CA LYS A 313 6.00 -14.47 3.52
C LYS A 313 6.91 -13.28 3.81
N SER A 314 6.43 -12.34 4.62
CA SER A 314 7.22 -11.20 5.08
C SER A 314 8.46 -11.66 5.84
N LYS A 315 8.32 -12.68 6.70
CA LYS A 315 9.44 -13.25 7.45
C LYS A 315 10.46 -13.93 6.52
N ASP A 316 10.00 -14.62 5.47
CA ASP A 316 10.89 -15.26 4.52
C ASP A 316 11.68 -14.25 3.66
N ILE A 317 10.99 -13.22 3.15
CA ILE A 317 11.62 -12.12 2.40
C ILE A 317 12.64 -11.39 3.28
N MET A 318 12.31 -11.09 4.53
CA MET A 318 13.23 -10.46 5.46
C MET A 318 14.41 -11.36 5.84
N ARG A 319 14.22 -12.69 5.90
CA ARG A 319 15.31 -13.65 6.13
C ARG A 319 16.26 -13.66 4.94
N LYS A 320 15.74 -13.80 3.72
CA LYS A 320 16.52 -13.69 2.47
C LYS A 320 17.26 -12.36 2.40
N TYR A 321 16.59 -11.28 2.81
CA TYR A 321 17.20 -9.96 2.87
C TYR A 321 18.33 -9.88 3.88
N LEU A 322 18.21 -10.48 5.07
CA LEU A 322 19.30 -10.54 6.06
C LEU A 322 20.48 -11.42 5.59
N SER A 323 20.22 -12.44 4.79
CA SER A 323 21.26 -13.30 4.19
C SER A 323 21.89 -12.73 2.91
N GLY A 324 21.24 -11.73 2.29
CA GLY A 324 21.71 -11.08 1.07
C GLY A 324 22.73 -9.96 1.31
N ASP A 325 22.97 -9.16 0.28
CA ASP A 325 23.88 -8.00 0.31
C ASP A 325 23.21 -6.77 0.96
N MET A 326 23.98 -5.95 1.70
CA MET A 326 23.51 -4.77 2.45
C MET A 326 23.34 -3.52 1.60
N MET A 327 23.62 -3.62 0.31
CA MET A 327 23.63 -2.48 -0.63
C MET A 327 22.29 -1.76 -0.73
N ASN A 328 21.18 -2.49 -0.59
CA ASN A 328 19.84 -2.02 -0.94
C ASN A 328 18.86 -2.14 0.23
N ASP A 329 17.87 -1.26 0.30
CA ASP A 329 16.76 -1.41 1.23
C ASP A 329 15.63 -2.26 0.58
N LEU A 330 14.82 -2.90 1.41
CA LEU A 330 13.58 -3.54 0.95
C LEU A 330 12.48 -2.48 0.87
N VAL A 331 11.88 -2.30 -0.31
CA VAL A 331 10.80 -1.33 -0.51
C VAL A 331 9.50 -2.07 -0.84
N PHE A 332 8.54 -1.98 0.06
CA PHE A 332 7.21 -2.54 -0.11
C PHE A 332 6.31 -1.49 -0.80
N SER A 333 5.66 -1.91 -1.87
CA SER A 333 4.79 -1.09 -2.73
C SER A 333 3.68 -0.36 -1.96
N ALA A 334 3.03 0.62 -2.59
CA ALA A 334 1.83 1.25 -2.07
C ALA A 334 0.60 0.32 -2.04
N ASP A 335 0.66 -0.82 -2.74
CA ASP A 335 -0.45 -1.78 -2.90
C ASP A 335 -0.86 -2.50 -1.59
N PHE A 336 -0.04 -2.42 -0.55
CA PHE A 336 -0.36 -2.97 0.75
C PHE A 336 -1.37 -2.06 1.49
N THR A 337 -2.32 -2.66 2.19
CA THR A 337 -3.25 -1.96 3.07
C THR A 337 -2.57 -1.48 4.35
N ASN A 338 -3.25 -0.64 5.15
CA ASN A 338 -2.68 -0.18 6.43
C ASN A 338 -2.45 -1.34 7.41
N ASP A 339 -3.40 -2.27 7.49
CA ASP A 339 -3.30 -3.44 8.37
C ASP A 339 -2.15 -4.37 7.95
N GLU A 340 -1.97 -4.57 6.64
CA GLU A 340 -0.86 -5.36 6.11
C GLU A 340 0.50 -4.68 6.38
N ARG A 341 0.59 -3.35 6.24
CA ARG A 341 1.79 -2.59 6.63
C ARG A 341 2.10 -2.73 8.12
N ALA A 342 1.07 -2.74 8.98
CA ALA A 342 1.25 -2.93 10.42
C ALA A 342 1.85 -4.32 10.73
N VAL A 343 1.39 -5.37 10.03
CA VAL A 343 1.97 -6.72 10.14
C VAL A 343 3.43 -6.73 9.65
N ILE A 344 3.74 -6.10 8.51
CA ILE A 344 5.11 -6.02 8.00
C ILE A 344 6.02 -5.28 8.98
N HIS A 345 5.58 -4.16 9.55
CA HIS A 345 6.31 -3.43 10.61
C HIS A 345 6.57 -4.31 11.84
N GLN A 346 5.57 -5.08 12.28
CA GLN A 346 5.71 -6.00 13.40
C GLN A 346 6.77 -7.07 13.12
N VAL A 347 6.76 -7.68 11.93
CA VAL A 347 7.76 -8.69 11.53
C VAL A 347 9.15 -8.09 11.44
N ALA A 348 9.30 -6.92 10.81
CA ALA A 348 10.58 -6.22 10.70
C ALA A 348 11.18 -5.95 12.09
N ARG A 349 10.37 -5.45 13.03
CA ARG A 349 10.81 -5.21 14.41
C ARG A 349 11.25 -6.50 15.11
N GLN A 350 10.51 -7.59 14.92
CA GLN A 350 10.85 -8.91 15.49
C GLN A 350 12.16 -9.46 14.94
N MET A 351 12.50 -9.15 13.68
CA MET A 351 13.74 -9.57 13.04
C MET A 351 14.89 -8.58 13.22
N GLY A 352 14.73 -7.58 14.08
CA GLY A 352 15.78 -6.60 14.35
C GLY A 352 16.03 -5.60 13.22
N LEU A 353 15.12 -5.48 12.24
CA LEU A 353 15.23 -4.52 11.14
C LEU A 353 14.63 -3.16 11.53
N LYS A 354 15.05 -2.09 10.86
CA LYS A 354 14.41 -0.76 10.91
C LYS A 354 13.33 -0.72 9.84
N SER A 355 12.19 -0.13 10.14
CA SER A 355 11.09 0.00 9.19
C SER A 355 10.45 1.37 9.28
N HIS A 356 10.25 2.03 8.15
CA HIS A 356 9.64 3.36 8.07
C HIS A 356 8.74 3.45 6.84
N SER A 357 7.54 4.00 7.00
CA SER A 357 6.61 4.22 5.88
C SER A 357 6.67 5.66 5.39
N TYR A 358 7.03 5.88 4.13
CA TYR A 358 7.29 7.17 3.48
C TYR A 358 6.25 7.49 2.40
N GLY A 359 5.96 8.77 2.17
CA GLY A 359 5.05 9.24 1.11
C GLY A 359 3.63 9.62 1.58
N PRO A 360 2.84 10.24 0.68
CA PRO A 360 1.47 10.68 0.97
C PRO A 360 0.51 9.49 1.16
N LYS A 361 -0.61 9.70 1.86
CA LYS A 361 -1.52 8.63 2.33
C LYS A 361 -1.89 7.57 1.27
N ASN A 362 -2.09 7.97 0.01
CA ASN A 362 -2.52 7.06 -1.07
C ASN A 362 -1.37 6.43 -1.89
N GLN A 363 -0.13 6.86 -1.67
CA GLN A 363 1.06 6.34 -2.37
C GLN A 363 2.17 6.01 -1.36
N ARG A 364 1.79 5.67 -0.13
CA ARG A 364 2.74 5.43 0.96
C ARG A 364 3.46 4.11 0.74
N THR A 365 4.77 4.16 0.55
CA THR A 365 5.62 2.97 0.49
C THR A 365 6.16 2.65 1.87
N LEU A 366 6.46 1.38 2.14
CA LEU A 366 7.07 0.95 3.39
C LEU A 366 8.49 0.49 3.09
N ILE A 367 9.48 1.10 3.75
CA ILE A 367 10.90 0.80 3.57
C ILE A 367 11.39 0.02 4.79
N VAL A 368 12.09 -1.09 4.56
CA VAL A 368 12.76 -1.89 5.59
C VAL A 368 14.26 -1.89 5.33
N SER A 369 15.03 -1.51 6.34
CA SER A 369 16.49 -1.38 6.30
C SER A 369 17.14 -2.11 7.46
N ARG A 370 18.40 -2.53 7.31
CA ARG A 370 19.15 -3.18 8.40
C ARG A 370 19.48 -2.18 9.52
N LYS A 371 19.53 -2.67 10.76
CA LYS A 371 20.18 -1.94 11.86
C LYS A 371 21.68 -2.16 11.71
N VAL A 372 22.35 -1.20 11.09
CA VAL A 372 23.81 -1.23 10.98
C VAL A 372 24.40 -0.42 12.11
N ASP A 373 25.32 -1.01 12.87
CA ASP A 373 26.18 -0.24 13.75
C ASP A 373 27.16 0.59 12.91
N ILE A 374 27.46 1.81 13.35
CA ILE A 374 28.26 2.75 12.56
C ILE A 374 29.69 2.21 12.36
N LYS A 375 30.20 1.45 13.34
CA LYS A 375 31.53 0.84 13.27
C LYS A 375 31.57 -0.31 12.26
N ASP A 376 30.62 -1.24 12.38
CA ASP A 376 30.45 -2.34 11.43
C ASP A 376 30.29 -1.82 10.00
N LEU A 377 29.54 -0.72 9.81
CA LEU A 377 29.37 -0.08 8.51
C LEU A 377 30.70 0.42 7.93
N VAL A 378 31.61 1.00 8.75
CA VAL A 378 32.93 1.42 8.26
C VAL A 378 33.74 0.21 7.80
N GLU A 379 33.74 -0.88 8.57
CA GLU A 379 34.47 -2.09 8.21
C GLU A 379 33.92 -2.73 6.94
N GLU A 380 32.61 -2.84 6.82
CA GLU A 380 31.94 -3.38 5.65
C GLU A 380 32.23 -2.52 4.40
N LEU A 381 32.13 -1.19 4.51
CA LEU A 381 32.45 -0.27 3.41
C LEU A 381 33.91 -0.39 2.97
N LYS A 382 34.86 -0.69 3.87
CA LYS A 382 36.25 -0.97 3.50
C LYS A 382 36.38 -2.25 2.67
N HIS A 383 35.68 -3.31 3.05
CA HIS A 383 35.69 -4.56 2.29
C HIS A 383 35.04 -4.42 0.90
N LEU A 384 34.06 -3.52 0.78
CA LEU A 384 33.30 -3.26 -0.45
C LEU A 384 33.94 -2.22 -1.39
N GLY A 385 35.16 -1.74 -1.07
CA GLY A 385 35.88 -0.78 -1.93
C GLY A 385 35.47 0.69 -1.72
N GLY A 386 34.90 1.04 -0.57
CA GLY A 386 34.72 2.42 -0.12
C GLY A 386 33.45 3.12 -0.58
N ALA A 387 32.62 2.52 -1.44
CA ALA A 387 31.37 3.14 -1.88
C ALA A 387 30.27 2.11 -2.17
N THR A 388 29.04 2.47 -1.81
CA THR A 388 27.79 1.75 -2.09
C THR A 388 26.77 2.70 -2.68
N ASP A 389 25.61 2.19 -3.09
CA ASP A 389 24.52 3.02 -3.62
C ASP A 389 23.96 4.00 -2.56
N LYS A 390 24.06 3.66 -1.27
CA LYS A 390 23.55 4.45 -0.14
C LYS A 390 24.61 5.23 0.62
N TYR A 391 25.82 4.68 0.74
CA TYR A 391 26.89 5.22 1.56
C TYR A 391 28.17 5.42 0.74
N GLN A 392 28.90 6.47 1.04
CA GLN A 392 30.26 6.67 0.57
C GLN A 392 31.18 6.83 1.78
N LEU A 393 32.22 6.01 1.86
CA LEU A 393 33.26 6.12 2.87
C LEU A 393 34.36 7.05 2.35
N ILE A 394 34.70 8.04 3.14
CA ILE A 394 35.84 8.92 2.92
C ILE A 394 36.87 8.60 3.99
N GLU A 395 38.07 8.27 3.54
CA GLU A 395 39.20 7.99 4.43
C GLU A 395 39.77 9.29 5.02
N PRO A 396 40.35 9.23 6.23
CA PRO A 396 41.03 10.37 6.82
C PRO A 396 42.14 10.92 5.92
N THR A 397 42.26 12.24 5.83
CA THR A 397 43.25 12.88 4.93
C THR A 397 44.69 12.81 5.45
N ASN A 398 44.90 12.61 6.75
CA ASN A 398 46.23 12.34 7.27
C ASN A 398 46.50 10.84 7.23
N GLU A 399 47.18 10.39 6.18
CA GLU A 399 47.95 9.15 6.27
C GLU A 399 49.08 9.42 7.29
N TYR A 400 49.17 8.57 8.31
CA TYR A 400 50.34 8.58 9.20
C TYR A 400 51.55 8.17 8.34
N GLU A 401 52.43 9.12 8.02
CA GLU A 401 53.83 8.82 7.66
C GLU A 401 54.56 8.21 8.86
#